data_AF-A0A7S2ICG2-F1
#
_entry.id   AF-A0A7S2ICG2-F1
#
_cell.length_a   1.000
_cell.length_b   1.000
_cell.length_c   1.000
_cell.angle_alpha   90.00
_cell.angle_beta   90.00
_cell.angle_gamma   90.00
#
_symmetry.space_group_name_H-M   'P 1'
#
loop_
_entity.id
_entity.type
_entity.pdbx_description
1 polymer ?
#
loop_
_entity_poly.entity_id
_entity_poly.type
_entity_poly.pdbx_seq_one_letter_code
_entity_poly.pdbx_strand_id
1 'polypeptide(L)'
;ATSLRDITAELIVLYGNDAIYAAQSVHVHIFEPIRYAIADDLFSFDWEDKLTSNELALTLVRTVDDFMVDLRKCMDDFLLKKTLDALIPASTMFYLRCLLRKAVMLRGVGMPLFHDNTKALRRISGDIEAIREYFNSFVHDMPALKRVIEKEFGILITVHDVMSAANDSSCGDAFDSTP
;
A
#
# COMPACT_ATOMS: atom_id res chain seq x y z
N ALA A 1 6.47 -47.21 17.49
CA ALA A 1 5.16 -46.89 16.90
C ALA A 1 4.85 -45.44 17.25
N THR A 2 4.62 -44.59 16.25
CA THR A 2 4.22 -43.20 16.45
C THR A 2 2.86 -43.19 17.14
N SER A 3 2.73 -42.47 18.26
CA SER A 3 1.48 -42.48 19.01
C SER A 3 0.41 -41.67 18.27
N LEU A 4 -0.87 -41.99 18.48
CA LEU A 4 -1.98 -41.17 17.95
C LEU A 4 -1.84 -39.70 18.35
N ARG A 5 -1.29 -39.44 19.54
CA ARG A 5 -1.02 -38.10 20.05
C ARG A 5 0.02 -37.36 19.21
N ASP A 6 1.08 -38.05 18.79
CA ASP A 6 2.14 -37.46 17.95
C ASP A 6 1.57 -37.10 16.57
N ILE A 7 0.80 -38.00 15.96
CA ILE A 7 0.13 -37.76 14.67
C ILE A 7 -0.86 -36.59 14.78
N THR A 8 -1.63 -36.53 15.86
CA THR A 8 -2.61 -35.44 16.07
C THR A 8 -1.91 -34.10 16.25
N ALA A 9 -0.80 -34.06 16.99
CA ALA A 9 -0.01 -32.84 17.17
C ALA A 9 0.59 -32.35 15.84
N GLU A 10 1.12 -33.26 15.02
CA GLU A 10 1.62 -32.94 13.68
C GLU A 10 0.52 -32.37 12.78
N LEU A 11 -0.67 -32.98 12.77
CA LEU A 11 -1.80 -32.49 11.98
C LEU A 11 -2.28 -31.11 12.42
N ILE A 12 -2.32 -30.83 13.72
CA ILE A 12 -2.68 -29.51 14.25
C ILE A 12 -1.70 -28.45 13.76
N VAL A 13 -0.39 -28.74 13.80
CA VAL A 13 0.63 -27.81 13.32
C VAL A 13 0.50 -27.60 11.80
N LEU A 14 0.28 -28.67 11.03
CA LEU A 14 0.11 -28.59 9.59
C LEU A 14 -1.08 -27.71 9.21
N TYR A 15 -2.27 -28.01 9.74
CA TYR A 15 -3.47 -27.23 9.42
C TYR A 15 -3.41 -25.80 9.95
N GLY A 16 -2.75 -25.57 11.09
CA GLY A 16 -2.50 -24.22 11.59
C GLY A 16 -1.63 -23.40 10.63
N ASN A 17 -0.57 -24.00 10.08
CA ASN A 17 0.29 -23.35 9.09
C ASN A 17 -0.46 -23.06 7.78
N ASP A 18 -1.28 -24.01 7.32
CA ASP A 18 -2.11 -23.83 6.13
C ASP A 18 -3.12 -22.69 6.30
N ALA A 19 -3.75 -22.59 7.47
CA ALA A 19 -4.67 -21.50 7.80
C ALA A 19 -3.97 -20.13 7.80
N ILE A 20 -2.76 -20.04 8.38
CA ILE A 20 -1.95 -18.81 8.34
C ILE A 20 -1.59 -18.44 6.91
N TYR A 21 -1.13 -19.42 6.12
CA TYR A 21 -0.76 -19.19 4.72
C TYR A 21 -1.95 -18.70 3.88
N ALA A 22 -3.12 -19.33 4.07
CA ALA A 22 -4.35 -18.92 3.41
C ALA A 22 -4.75 -17.49 3.81
N ALA A 23 -4.75 -17.18 5.12
CA ALA A 23 -5.06 -15.84 5.63
C ALA A 23 -4.13 -14.76 5.06
N GLN A 24 -2.84 -15.06 4.92
CA GLN A 24 -1.86 -14.15 4.31
C GLN A 24 -2.01 -14.01 2.80
N SER A 25 -2.58 -15.01 2.11
CA SER A 25 -2.74 -15.01 0.65
C SER A 25 -4.00 -14.27 0.17
N VAL A 26 -4.91 -13.91 1.07
CA VAL A 26 -6.15 -13.19 0.76
C VAL A 26 -5.90 -11.87 0.00
N HIS A 27 -4.77 -11.21 0.26
CA HIS A 27 -4.41 -9.97 -0.43
C HIS A 27 -4.44 -10.11 -1.97
N VAL A 28 -4.16 -11.30 -2.53
CA VAL A 28 -4.20 -11.53 -3.98
C VAL A 28 -5.59 -11.24 -4.55
N HIS A 29 -6.64 -11.68 -3.83
CA HIS A 29 -8.03 -11.51 -4.23
C HIS A 29 -8.56 -10.12 -3.92
N ILE A 30 -8.11 -9.50 -2.82
CA ILE A 30 -8.49 -8.12 -2.47
C ILE A 30 -7.90 -7.12 -3.47
N PHE A 31 -6.65 -7.32 -3.90
CA PHE A 31 -5.97 -6.40 -4.80
C PHE A 31 -6.36 -6.57 -6.26
N GLU A 32 -7.05 -7.64 -6.63
CA GLU A 32 -7.57 -7.81 -7.98
C GLU A 32 -8.58 -6.72 -8.37
N PRO A 33 -9.70 -6.52 -7.65
CA PRO A 33 -10.65 -5.44 -7.96
C PRO A 33 -10.03 -4.04 -7.78
N ILE A 34 -9.16 -3.86 -6.78
CA ILE A 34 -8.43 -2.58 -6.59
C ILE A 34 -7.62 -2.26 -7.85
N ARG A 35 -6.89 -3.23 -8.39
CA ARG A 35 -6.10 -3.03 -9.60
C ARG A 35 -6.96 -2.62 -10.78
N TYR A 36 -8.09 -3.29 -11.01
CA TYR A 36 -9.00 -2.93 -12.08
C TYR A 36 -9.62 -1.54 -11.90
N ALA A 37 -9.84 -1.12 -10.65
CA ALA A 37 -10.53 0.14 -10.36
C ALA A 37 -9.61 1.36 -10.46
N ILE A 38 -8.35 1.29 -10.01
CA ILE A 38 -7.54 2.50 -9.82
C ILE A 38 -6.12 2.44 -10.40
N ALA A 39 -5.62 1.28 -10.84
CA ALA A 39 -4.19 1.14 -11.14
C ALA A 39 -3.70 1.99 -12.31
N ASP A 40 -4.54 2.20 -13.33
CA ASP A 40 -4.20 2.99 -14.52
C ASP A 40 -4.50 4.50 -14.32
N ASP A 41 -5.40 4.83 -13.39
CA ASP A 41 -5.78 6.21 -13.06
C ASP A 41 -4.86 6.84 -12.00
N LEU A 42 -4.24 6.03 -11.13
CA LEU A 42 -3.31 6.52 -10.13
C LEU A 42 -2.08 7.14 -10.80
N PHE A 43 -1.70 8.36 -10.38
CA PHE A 43 -0.65 9.17 -11.02
C PHE A 43 -0.94 9.58 -12.47
N SER A 44 -2.21 9.51 -12.90
CA SER A 44 -2.64 10.10 -14.16
C SER A 44 -2.78 11.62 -14.04
N PHE A 45 -2.95 12.29 -15.18
CA PHE A 45 -3.30 13.71 -15.20
C PHE A 45 -4.61 13.98 -14.45
N ASP A 46 -5.59 13.10 -14.57
CA ASP A 46 -6.89 13.25 -13.91
C ASP A 46 -6.74 13.10 -12.39
N TRP A 47 -5.90 12.17 -11.94
CA TRP A 47 -5.51 12.09 -10.53
C TRP A 47 -4.85 13.38 -10.08
N GLU A 48 -3.93 13.94 -10.84
CA GLU A 48 -3.21 15.14 -10.44
C GLU A 48 -4.16 16.36 -10.37
N ASP A 49 -4.98 16.55 -11.41
CA ASP A 49 -5.64 17.82 -11.66
C ASP A 49 -7.14 17.86 -11.34
N LYS A 50 -7.88 16.79 -11.62
CA LYS A 50 -9.35 16.75 -11.50
C LYS A 50 -9.83 16.28 -10.14
N LEU A 51 -9.08 15.36 -9.53
CA LEU A 51 -9.38 14.82 -8.22
C LEU A 51 -8.99 15.84 -7.13
N THR A 52 -9.63 15.83 -5.96
CA THR A 52 -9.36 16.85 -4.91
C THR A 52 -9.16 16.26 -3.52
N SER A 53 -9.65 15.04 -3.28
CA SER A 53 -9.77 14.45 -1.95
C SER A 53 -9.17 13.04 -1.89
N ASN A 54 -8.08 12.80 -2.62
CA ASN A 54 -7.34 11.53 -2.61
C ASN A 54 -8.24 10.30 -2.90
N GLU A 55 -9.20 10.48 -3.81
CA GLU A 55 -10.34 9.58 -4.05
C GLU A 55 -9.89 8.16 -4.45
N LEU A 56 -8.76 8.03 -5.15
CA LEU A 56 -8.20 6.73 -5.54
C LEU A 56 -7.58 5.99 -4.35
N ALA A 57 -6.86 6.69 -3.47
CA ALA A 57 -6.39 6.10 -2.20
C ALA A 57 -7.58 5.73 -1.29
N LEU A 58 -8.63 6.56 -1.26
CA LEU A 58 -9.86 6.24 -0.56
C LEU A 58 -10.57 5.00 -1.13
N THR A 59 -10.51 4.81 -2.45
CA THR A 59 -11.06 3.62 -3.11
C THR A 59 -10.30 2.35 -2.70
N LEU A 60 -8.97 2.44 -2.60
CA LEU A 60 -8.13 1.35 -2.07
C LEU A 60 -8.58 0.98 -0.65
N VAL A 61 -8.61 1.93 0.28
CA VAL A 61 -8.93 1.62 1.69
C VAL A 61 -10.36 1.13 1.87
N ARG A 62 -11.33 1.71 1.15
CA ARG A 62 -12.74 1.26 1.18
C ARG A 62 -12.89 -0.17 0.68
N THR A 63 -12.22 -0.51 -0.42
CA THR A 63 -12.26 -1.87 -0.94
C THR A 63 -11.66 -2.84 0.08
N VAL A 64 -10.52 -2.49 0.70
CA VAL A 64 -9.94 -3.31 1.76
C VAL A 64 -10.92 -3.45 2.95
N ASP A 65 -11.56 -2.37 3.38
CA ASP A 65 -12.53 -2.36 4.48
C ASP A 65 -13.75 -3.25 4.20
N ASP A 66 -14.31 -3.16 2.99
CA ASP A 66 -15.43 -4.00 2.54
C ASP A 66 -15.08 -5.50 2.66
N PHE A 67 -13.88 -5.90 2.21
CA PHE A 67 -13.42 -7.28 2.40
C PHE A 67 -13.17 -7.62 3.87
N MET A 68 -12.65 -6.69 4.67
CA MET A 68 -12.40 -6.92 6.10
C MET A 68 -13.68 -7.19 6.88
N VAL A 69 -14.81 -6.59 6.50
CA VAL A 69 -16.13 -6.89 7.09
C VAL A 69 -16.49 -8.36 6.93
N ASP A 70 -16.21 -8.96 5.78
CA ASP A 70 -16.49 -10.37 5.53
C ASP A 70 -15.45 -11.30 6.18
N LEU A 71 -14.18 -10.93 6.15
CA LEU A 71 -13.11 -11.71 6.79
C LEU A 71 -13.30 -11.83 8.30
N ARG A 72 -13.79 -10.78 8.96
CA ARG A 72 -14.14 -10.81 10.39
C ARG A 72 -15.24 -11.82 10.73
N LYS A 73 -16.05 -12.26 9.76
CA LYS A 73 -17.11 -13.26 9.98
C LYS A 73 -16.59 -14.69 9.85
N CYS A 74 -15.48 -14.90 9.13
CA CYS A 74 -14.96 -16.24 8.82
C CYS A 74 -13.61 -16.55 9.46
N MET A 75 -12.92 -15.56 10.05
CA MET A 75 -11.61 -15.71 10.68
C MET A 75 -11.64 -15.29 12.14
N ASP A 76 -10.84 -15.95 12.97
CA ASP A 76 -10.54 -15.48 14.32
C ASP A 76 -9.55 -14.30 14.30
N ASP A 77 -9.39 -13.63 15.45
CA ASP A 77 -8.51 -12.46 15.58
C ASP A 77 -7.05 -12.74 15.23
N PHE A 78 -6.59 -13.98 15.45
CA PHE A 78 -5.20 -14.36 15.15
C PHE A 78 -4.98 -14.45 13.64
N LEU A 79 -5.87 -15.11 12.91
CA LEU A 79 -5.81 -15.19 11.45
C LEU A 79 -6.09 -13.83 10.80
N LEU A 80 -7.04 -13.05 11.34
CA LEU A 80 -7.33 -11.69 10.86
C LEU A 80 -6.10 -10.78 10.96
N LYS A 81 -5.37 -10.87 12.07
CA LYS A 81 -4.09 -10.18 12.23
C LYS A 81 -3.07 -10.62 11.18
N LYS A 82 -2.99 -11.91 10.86
CA LYS A 82 -2.10 -12.41 9.79
C LYS A 82 -2.49 -11.88 8.42
N THR A 83 -3.78 -11.71 8.15
CA THR A 83 -4.25 -11.04 6.94
C THR A 83 -3.82 -9.57 6.89
N LEU A 84 -3.97 -8.83 7.99
CA LEU A 84 -3.53 -7.42 8.06
C LEU A 84 -2.00 -7.29 7.92
N ASP A 85 -1.22 -8.17 8.54
CA ASP A 85 0.25 -8.25 8.38
C ASP A 85 0.65 -8.39 6.89
N ALA A 86 -0.19 -9.02 6.07
CA ALA A 86 0.04 -9.17 4.63
C ALA A 86 -0.55 -8.01 3.80
N LEU A 87 -1.70 -7.45 4.20
CA LEU A 87 -2.36 -6.35 3.50
C LEU A 87 -1.57 -5.03 3.57
N ILE A 88 -0.92 -4.75 4.68
CA ILE A 88 -0.09 -3.55 4.85
C ILE A 88 1.03 -3.48 3.77
N PRO A 89 1.95 -4.45 3.69
CA PRO A 89 2.99 -4.43 2.65
C PRO A 89 2.43 -4.55 1.24
N ALA A 90 1.32 -5.28 1.04
CA ALA A 90 0.66 -5.36 -0.27
C ALA A 90 0.14 -3.99 -0.75
N SER A 91 -0.43 -3.19 0.15
CA SER A 91 -0.93 -1.83 -0.14
C SER A 91 0.20 -0.89 -0.53
N THR A 92 1.27 -0.89 0.27
CA THR A 92 2.49 -0.12 0.03
C THR A 92 3.12 -0.50 -1.31
N MET A 93 3.25 -1.79 -1.58
CA MET A 93 3.84 -2.31 -2.82
C MET A 93 2.96 -2.01 -4.04
N PHE A 94 1.64 -2.11 -3.93
CA PHE A 94 0.72 -1.75 -5.00
C PHE A 94 0.89 -0.28 -5.40
N TYR A 95 0.85 0.62 -4.41
CA TYR A 95 0.99 2.06 -4.63
C TYR A 95 2.33 2.39 -5.30
N LEU A 96 3.43 1.84 -4.78
CA LEU A 96 4.77 2.03 -5.34
C LEU A 96 4.90 1.48 -6.77
N ARG A 97 4.31 0.30 -7.04
CA ARG A 97 4.33 -0.29 -8.38
C ARG A 97 3.59 0.57 -9.40
N CYS A 98 2.46 1.16 -9.04
CA CYS A 98 1.75 2.10 -9.91
C CYS A 98 2.63 3.32 -10.25
N LEU A 99 3.30 3.90 -9.25
CA LEU A 99 4.19 5.05 -9.44
C LEU A 99 5.35 4.69 -10.39
N LEU A 100 6.03 3.57 -10.13
CA LEU A 100 7.16 3.12 -10.93
C LEU A 100 6.75 2.76 -12.36
N ARG A 101 5.60 2.09 -12.54
CA ARG A 101 5.06 1.75 -13.87
C ARG A 101 4.83 3.03 -14.69
N LYS A 102 4.25 4.05 -14.07
CA LYS A 102 4.02 5.35 -14.71
C LYS A 102 5.33 6.04 -15.10
N ALA A 103 6.30 6.08 -14.18
CA ALA A 103 7.62 6.65 -14.42
C ALA A 103 8.36 5.96 -15.58
N VAL A 104 8.33 4.63 -15.63
CA VAL A 104 8.95 3.86 -16.72
C VAL A 104 8.28 4.15 -18.07
N MET A 105 6.94 4.20 -18.10
CA MET A 105 6.18 4.47 -19.31
C MET A 105 6.49 5.85 -19.88
N LEU A 106 6.49 6.90 -19.05
CA LEU A 106 6.72 8.28 -19.49
C LEU A 106 8.18 8.55 -19.85
N ARG A 107 9.13 7.90 -19.14
CA ARG A 107 10.55 7.94 -19.52
C ARG A 107 10.77 7.42 -20.94
N GLY A 108 10.04 6.39 -21.35
CA GLY A 108 10.13 5.85 -22.73
C GLY A 108 9.71 6.85 -23.81
N VAL A 109 8.89 7.84 -23.47
CA VAL A 109 8.36 8.86 -24.40
C VAL A 109 9.01 10.24 -24.17
N GLY A 110 9.91 10.36 -23.19
CA GLY A 110 10.57 11.62 -22.85
C GLY A 110 9.64 12.66 -22.22
N MET A 111 8.54 12.24 -21.60
CA MET A 111 7.58 13.12 -20.94
C MET A 111 7.88 13.25 -19.44
N PRO A 112 7.62 14.42 -18.83
CA PRO A 112 7.73 14.59 -17.39
C PRO A 112 6.71 13.70 -16.66
N LEU A 113 7.05 13.27 -15.44
CA LEU A 113 6.19 12.39 -14.64
C LEU A 113 4.89 13.09 -14.21
N PHE A 114 4.99 14.36 -13.82
CA PHE A 114 3.87 15.20 -13.39
C PHE A 114 3.89 16.54 -14.11
N HIS A 115 2.74 17.21 -14.18
CA HIS A 115 2.64 18.55 -14.76
C HIS A 115 3.09 19.61 -13.76
N ASP A 116 2.72 19.43 -12.49
CA ASP A 116 3.09 20.22 -11.33
C ASP A 116 3.62 19.27 -10.24
N ASN A 117 4.94 19.23 -10.10
CA ASN A 117 5.61 18.39 -9.11
C ASN A 117 5.19 18.73 -7.68
N THR A 118 4.99 20.02 -7.34
CA THR A 118 4.60 20.43 -5.98
C THR A 118 3.21 19.94 -5.65
N LYS A 119 2.26 20.07 -6.59
CA LYS A 119 0.90 19.54 -6.45
C LYS A 119 0.93 18.02 -6.32
N ALA A 120 1.65 17.32 -7.19
CA ALA A 120 1.77 15.87 -7.17
C ALA A 120 2.38 15.34 -5.86
N LEU A 121 3.45 15.96 -5.35
CA LEU A 121 4.07 15.59 -4.08
C LEU A 121 3.10 15.75 -2.91
N ARG A 122 2.38 16.87 -2.83
CA ARG A 122 1.34 17.08 -1.82
C ARG A 122 0.26 16.01 -1.88
N ARG A 123 -0.17 15.63 -3.10
CA ARG A 123 -1.15 14.55 -3.27
C ARG A 123 -0.62 13.20 -2.85
N ILE A 124 0.62 12.87 -3.20
CA ILE A 124 1.30 11.64 -2.77
C ILE A 124 1.32 11.55 -1.24
N SER A 125 1.65 12.65 -0.57
CA SER A 125 1.61 12.73 0.90
C SER A 125 0.21 12.43 1.45
N GLY A 126 -0.84 13.04 0.87
CA GLY A 126 -2.23 12.78 1.26
C GLY A 126 -2.68 11.33 0.99
N ASP A 127 -2.29 10.74 -0.14
CA ASP A 127 -2.59 9.33 -0.45
C ASP A 127 -1.90 8.39 0.57
N ILE A 128 -0.62 8.65 0.91
CA ILE A 128 0.13 7.90 1.92
C ILE A 128 -0.56 8.00 3.28
N GLU A 129 -0.97 9.20 3.69
CA GLU A 129 -1.63 9.44 4.97
C GLU A 129 -2.97 8.70 5.06
N ALA A 130 -3.83 8.83 4.03
CA ALA A 130 -5.13 8.16 4.01
C ALA A 130 -5.02 6.63 4.16
N ILE A 131 -4.08 6.01 3.45
CA ILE A 131 -3.87 4.55 3.54
C ILE A 131 -3.28 4.18 4.91
N ARG A 132 -2.34 4.98 5.43
CA ARG A 132 -1.70 4.73 6.73
C ARG A 132 -2.71 4.84 7.88
N GLU A 133 -3.56 5.85 7.87
CA GLU A 133 -4.57 6.10 8.89
C GLU A 133 -5.58 4.96 8.97
N TYR A 134 -6.00 4.43 7.83
CA TYR A 134 -6.86 3.24 7.79
C TYR A 134 -6.23 2.08 8.56
N PHE A 135 -4.98 1.70 8.28
CA PHE A 135 -4.32 0.61 9.01
C PHE A 135 -4.02 0.95 10.47
N ASN A 136 -3.74 2.22 10.79
CA ASN A 136 -3.55 2.66 12.18
C ASN A 136 -4.81 2.49 13.04
N SER A 137 -6.00 2.51 12.45
CA SER A 137 -7.26 2.28 13.18
C SER A 137 -7.31 0.91 13.87
N PHE A 138 -6.56 -0.08 13.37
CA PHE A 138 -6.49 -1.43 13.94
C PHE A 138 -5.45 -1.56 15.07
N VAL A 139 -4.59 -0.56 15.29
CA VAL A 139 -3.46 -0.66 16.25
C VAL A 139 -3.94 -0.76 17.69
N HIS A 140 -5.08 -0.16 18.02
CA HIS A 140 -5.66 -0.28 19.36
C HIS A 140 -5.92 -1.75 19.73
N ASP A 141 -6.52 -2.51 18.81
CA ASP A 141 -6.88 -3.91 19.03
C ASP A 141 -5.72 -4.86 18.71
N MET A 142 -4.81 -4.45 17.82
CA MET A 142 -3.68 -5.26 17.36
C MET A 142 -2.35 -4.47 17.41
N PRO A 143 -1.78 -4.21 18.60
CA PRO A 143 -0.63 -3.31 18.76
C PRO A 143 0.62 -3.69 17.97
N ALA A 144 0.80 -4.98 17.68
CA ALA A 144 1.94 -5.47 16.90
C ALA A 144 1.95 -4.94 15.45
N LEU A 145 0.81 -4.52 14.91
CA LEU A 145 0.72 -3.95 13.56
C LEU A 145 1.49 -2.63 13.45
N LYS A 146 1.62 -1.87 14.55
CA LYS A 146 2.30 -0.57 14.57
C LYS A 146 3.69 -0.63 13.93
N ARG A 147 4.49 -1.64 14.31
CA ARG A 147 5.85 -1.82 13.77
C ARG A 147 5.85 -2.12 12.26
N VAL A 148 4.85 -2.86 11.78
CA VAL A 148 4.71 -3.20 10.36
C VAL A 148 4.30 -1.95 9.58
N ILE A 149 3.33 -1.20 10.08
CA ILE A 149 2.87 0.07 9.48
C ILE A 149 4.05 1.05 9.38
N GLU A 150 4.75 1.31 10.49
CA GLU A 150 5.90 2.24 10.50
C GLU A 150 6.98 1.83 9.50
N LYS A 151 7.30 0.53 9.45
CA LYS A 151 8.30 0.00 8.52
C LYS A 151 7.88 0.17 7.06
N GLU A 152 6.69 -0.27 6.69
CA GLU A 152 6.25 -0.31 5.29
C GLU A 152 5.94 1.10 4.76
N PHE A 153 5.25 1.94 5.54
CA PHE A 153 4.98 3.32 5.14
C PHE A 153 6.21 4.21 5.18
N GLY A 154 7.21 3.89 6.01
CA GLY A 154 8.52 4.55 5.99
C GLY A 154 9.20 4.47 4.62
N ILE A 155 8.96 3.41 3.84
CA ILE A 155 9.45 3.29 2.46
C ILE A 155 8.80 4.34 1.56
N LEU A 156 7.48 4.51 1.62
CA LEU A 156 6.78 5.50 0.80
C LEU A 156 7.16 6.93 1.18
N ILE A 157 7.33 7.21 2.48
CA ILE A 157 7.82 8.50 2.97
C ILE A 157 9.23 8.77 2.41
N THR A 158 10.13 7.77 2.48
CA THR A 158 11.48 7.92 1.91
C THR A 158 11.45 8.22 0.41
N VAL A 159 10.58 7.53 -0.35
CA VAL A 159 10.42 7.80 -1.79
C VAL A 159 9.91 9.22 -2.04
N HIS A 160 8.90 9.65 -1.29
CA HIS A 160 8.38 11.01 -1.35
C HIS A 160 9.46 12.06 -1.05
N ASP A 161 10.28 11.85 -0.01
CA ASP A 161 11.33 12.78 0.40
C ASP A 161 12.44 12.89 -0.65
N VAL A 162 12.83 11.77 -1.26
CA VAL A 162 13.78 11.76 -2.39
C VAL A 162 13.23 12.54 -3.58
N MET A 163 11.96 12.36 -3.92
CA MET A 163 11.32 13.10 -5.02
C MET A 163 11.22 14.60 -4.70
N SER A 164 10.95 14.95 -3.44
CA SER A 164 10.89 16.34 -2.98
C SER A 164 12.24 17.03 -3.07
N ALA A 165 13.32 16.38 -2.58
CA ALA A 165 14.68 16.91 -2.66
C ALA A 165 15.15 17.11 -4.12
N ALA A 166 14.79 16.18 -5.00
CA ALA A 166 15.08 16.30 -6.43
C ALA A 166 14.34 17.47 -7.08
N ASN A 167 13.10 17.73 -6.69
CA ASN A 167 12.33 18.88 -7.16
C ASN A 167 12.97 20.21 -6.73
N ASP A 168 13.38 20.33 -5.46
CA ASP A 168 14.00 21.55 -4.94
C ASP A 168 15.33 21.87 -5.63
N SER A 169 16.12 20.84 -5.95
CA SER A 169 17.40 21.00 -6.68
C SER A 169 17.19 21.50 -8.11
N SER A 170 16.12 21.05 -8.79
CA SER A 170 15.78 21.52 -10.13
C SER A 170 15.33 22.99 -10.20
N CYS A 171 14.82 23.55 -9.09
CA CYS A 171 14.53 24.97 -8.97
C CYS A 171 15.76 25.82 -8.60
N GLY A 172 16.75 25.25 -7.91
CA GLY A 172 17.97 25.95 -7.48
C GLY A 172 18.93 26.28 -8.63
N ASP A 173 19.07 25.39 -9.62
CA ASP A 173 19.98 25.59 -10.75
C ASP A 173 19.52 26.69 -11.74
N ALA A 174 18.26 27.13 -11.64
CA ALA A 174 17.72 28.21 -12.49
C ALA A 174 18.20 29.61 -12.07
N PHE A 175 18.75 29.77 -10.87
CA PHE A 175 19.20 31.08 -10.34
C PHE A 175 20.70 31.34 -10.51
N ASP A 176 21.50 30.35 -10.93
CA ASP A 176 22.96 30.48 -11.08
C ASP A 176 23.43 30.68 -12.53
N SER A 177 22.49 31.01 -13.43
CA SER A 177 22.77 31.25 -14.85
C SER A 177 22.48 32.70 -15.29
N THR A 178 23.10 33.70 -14.64
CA THR A 178 23.64 34.93 -15.26
C THR A 178 24.14 35.94 -14.22
N PRO A 179 25.21 36.74 -14.49
CA PRO A 179 26.23 36.66 -15.54
C PRO A 179 27.64 36.31 -15.02
#